data_AF-A0A139WRC3-F1
#
_entry.id   AF-A0A139WRC3-F1
#
_cell.length_a   1.000
_cell.length_b   1.000
_cell.length_c   1.000
_cell.angle_alpha   90.00
_cell.angle_beta   90.00
_cell.angle_gamma   90.00
#
_symmetry.space_group_name_H-M   'P 1'
#
loop_
_entity.id
_entity.type
_entity.pdbx_description
1 polymer ?
#
loop_
_entity_poly.entity_id
_entity_poly.type
_entity_poly.pdbx_seq_one_letter_code
_entity_poly.pdbx_strand_id
1 'polypeptide(L)'
;MFYLVCYDIVSDTRRNKVSKLLESYGFRVQKSVFECVLDEKQFESVSKYLTRLVNRREDQVRFYPMTAHSRCKVAVVGTQPELSIDDAAFIV
;
A
#
# COMPACT_ATOMS: atom_id res chain seq x y z
N MET A 1 -8.96 1.45 8.88
CA MET A 1 -7.65 1.50 9.58
C MET A 1 -6.57 1.89 8.57
N PHE A 2 -5.55 2.64 8.98
CA PHE A 2 -4.49 3.08 8.06
C PHE A 2 -3.32 2.10 8.09
N TYR A 3 -2.81 1.76 6.92
CA TYR A 3 -1.67 0.88 6.74
C TYR A 3 -0.63 1.50 5.81
N LEU A 4 0.63 1.47 6.24
CA LEU A 4 1.76 1.61 5.34
C LEU A 4 2.09 0.23 4.79
N VAL A 5 1.95 0.06 3.47
CA VAL A 5 2.15 -1.20 2.77
C VAL A 5 3.45 -1.12 1.98
N CYS A 6 4.39 -1.99 2.30
CA CYS A 6 5.66 -2.09 1.59
C CYS A 6 5.71 -3.43 0.87
N TYR A 7 6.16 -3.44 -0.38
CA TYR A 7 6.44 -4.69 -1.08
C TYR A 7 7.87 -4.77 -1.57
N ASP A 8 8.36 -6.00 -1.68
CA ASP A 8 9.56 -6.37 -2.40
C ASP A 8 9.19 -7.51 -3.34
N ILE A 9 9.10 -7.22 -4.64
CA ILE A 9 8.58 -8.14 -5.66
C ILE A 9 9.54 -8.13 -6.84
N VAL A 10 10.07 -9.31 -7.16
CA VAL A 10 11.11 -9.47 -8.19
C VAL A 10 10.52 -9.34 -9.59
N SER A 11 9.39 -9.98 -9.85
CA SER A 11 8.75 -9.96 -11.18
C SER A 11 8.01 -8.66 -11.44
N ASP A 12 8.38 -7.95 -12.50
CA ASP A 12 7.69 -6.75 -12.97
C ASP A 12 6.20 -6.99 -13.24
N THR A 13 5.85 -8.15 -13.80
CA THR A 13 4.45 -8.53 -14.08
C THR A 13 3.63 -8.66 -12.80
N ARG A 14 4.17 -9.31 -11.76
CA ARG A 14 3.49 -9.42 -10.45
C ARG A 14 3.46 -8.08 -9.74
N ARG A 15 4.56 -7.33 -9.77
CA ARG A 15 4.66 -5.99 -9.18
C ARG A 15 3.61 -5.05 -9.76
N ASN A 16 3.41 -5.06 -11.07
CA ASN A 16 2.39 -4.21 -11.72
C ASN A 16 0.97 -4.61 -11.31
N LYS A 17 0.69 -5.91 -11.16
CA LYS A 17 -0.62 -6.38 -10.67
C LYS A 17 -0.85 -5.98 -9.20
N VAL A 18 0.17 -6.12 -8.35
CA VAL A 18 0.10 -5.71 -6.94
C VAL A 18 -0.06 -4.19 -6.80
N SER A 19 0.71 -3.41 -7.57
CA SER A 19 0.59 -1.94 -7.60
C SER A 19 -0.83 -1.50 -7.93
N LYS A 20 -1.40 -2.04 -9.01
CA LYS A 20 -2.78 -1.73 -9.41
C LYS A 20 -3.82 -2.12 -8.36
N LEU A 21 -3.61 -3.24 -7.66
CA LEU A 21 -4.48 -3.64 -6.56
C LEU A 21 -4.38 -2.66 -5.39
N LEU A 22 -3.18 -2.25 -4.97
CA LEU A 22 -3.01 -1.34 -3.83
C LEU A 22 -3.46 0.10 -4.15
N GLU A 23 -3.34 0.53 -5.41
CA GLU A 23 -3.83 1.83 -5.90
C GLU A 23 -5.35 1.99 -5.78
N SER A 24 -6.14 0.91 -5.74
CA SER A 24 -7.59 1.01 -5.49
C SER A 24 -7.96 1.24 -4.03
N TYR A 25 -6.99 1.13 -3.10
CA TYR A 25 -7.23 1.28 -1.65
C TYR A 25 -6.36 2.36 -1.01
N GLY A 26 -5.58 3.10 -1.81
CA GLY A 26 -4.59 4.02 -1.28
C GLY A 26 -3.71 4.65 -2.35
N PHE A 27 -2.67 5.33 -1.87
CA PHE A 27 -1.78 6.10 -2.73
C PHE A 27 -0.37 5.52 -2.72
N ARG A 28 0.26 5.52 -3.89
CA ARG A 28 1.64 5.11 -4.06
C ARG A 28 2.57 6.26 -3.69
N VAL A 29 3.18 6.20 -2.50
CA VAL A 29 4.07 7.24 -1.99
C VAL A 29 5.53 7.04 -2.42
N GLN A 30 5.94 5.80 -2.70
CA GLN A 30 7.23 5.47 -3.29
C GLN A 30 7.09 4.33 -4.31
N LYS A 31 8.18 4.00 -5.03
CA LYS A 31 8.18 2.91 -6.02
C LYS A 31 7.60 1.60 -5.46
N SER A 32 7.87 1.27 -4.20
CA SER A 32 7.38 0.02 -3.60
C SER A 32 6.65 0.22 -2.26
N VAL A 33 6.16 1.43 -2.01
CA VAL A 33 5.49 1.79 -0.74
C VAL A 33 4.19 2.52 -1.03
N PHE A 34 3.14 2.09 -0.32
CA PHE A 34 1.77 2.56 -0.46
C PHE A 34 1.22 2.93 0.90
N GLU A 35 0.39 3.95 0.93
CA GLU A 35 -0.40 4.33 2.09
C GLU A 35 -1.85 4.00 1.79
N CYS A 36 -2.41 3.02 2.51
CA CYS A 36 -3.75 2.49 2.26
C CYS A 36 -4.66 2.68 3.47
N VAL A 37 -5.94 2.95 3.18
CA VAL A 37 -6.99 2.95 4.20
C VAL A 37 -7.86 1.72 3.96
N LEU A 38 -7.79 0.76 4.87
CA LEU A 38 -8.47 -0.53 4.77
C LEU A 38 -9.33 -0.76 6.01
N ASP A 39 -10.59 -1.09 5.84
CA ASP A 39 -11.36 -1.78 6.88
C ASP A 39 -10.91 -3.24 7.04
N GLU A 40 -11.45 -3.93 8.05
CA GLU A 40 -11.05 -5.31 8.36
C GLU A 40 -11.37 -6.30 7.21
N LYS A 41 -12.54 -6.16 6.57
CA LYS A 41 -12.96 -7.03 5.46
C LYS A 41 -12.13 -6.77 4.21
N GLN A 42 -11.82 -5.51 3.94
CA GLN A 42 -10.93 -5.09 2.85
C GLN A 42 -9.53 -5.63 3.08
N PHE A 43 -8.99 -5.52 4.31
CA PHE A 43 -7.69 -6.07 4.66
C PHE A 43 -7.60 -7.59 4.44
N GLU A 44 -8.60 -8.35 4.91
CA GLU A 44 -8.66 -9.79 4.69
C GLU A 44 -8.72 -10.14 3.20
N SER A 45 -9.56 -9.42 2.44
CA SER A 45 -9.72 -9.62 1.00
C SER A 45 -8.41 -9.34 0.26
N VAL A 46 -7.79 -8.18 0.49
CA VAL A 46 -6.51 -7.79 -0.11
C VAL A 46 -5.42 -8.80 0.24
N SER A 47 -5.32 -9.19 1.50
CA SER A 47 -4.34 -10.19 1.96
C SER A 47 -4.52 -11.52 1.24
N LYS A 48 -5.77 -11.98 1.06
CA LYS A 48 -6.09 -13.21 0.33
C LYS A 48 -5.74 -13.12 -1.16
N TYR A 49 -6.01 -11.98 -1.80
CA TYR A 49 -5.64 -11.75 -3.20
C TYR A 49 -4.13 -11.70 -3.39
N LEU A 50 -3.42 -10.95 -2.55
CA LEU A 50 -1.96 -10.87 -2.59
C LEU A 50 -1.33 -12.24 -2.42
N THR A 51 -1.84 -13.04 -1.47
CA THR A 51 -1.37 -14.40 -1.22
C THR A 51 -1.42 -15.31 -2.45
N ARG A 52 -2.35 -15.06 -3.38
CA ARG A 52 -2.47 -15.79 -4.65
C ARG A 52 -1.61 -15.19 -5.77
N LEU A 53 -1.27 -13.90 -5.65
CA LEU A 53 -0.59 -13.13 -6.67
C LEU A 53 0.93 -13.16 -6.52
N VAL A 54 1.43 -13.17 -5.28
CA VAL A 54 2.86 -13.11 -4.96
C VAL A 54 3.49 -14.51 -4.89
N ASN A 55 4.74 -14.61 -5.32
CA ASN A 55 5.54 -15.81 -5.15
C ASN A 55 6.21 -15.79 -3.77
N ARG A 56 5.70 -16.60 -2.84
CA ARG A 56 6.18 -16.63 -1.44
C ARG A 56 7.65 -17.02 -1.25
N ARG A 57 8.36 -17.48 -2.29
CA ARG A 57 9.79 -17.80 -2.23
C ARG A 57 10.70 -16.61 -2.50
N GLU A 58 10.21 -15.60 -3.22
CA GLU A 58 11.02 -14.48 -3.71
C GLU A 58 10.37 -13.11 -3.46
N ASP A 59 9.07 -13.07 -3.20
CA ASP A 59 8.32 -11.84 -2.97
C ASP A 59 7.91 -11.71 -1.49
N GLN A 60 7.83 -10.46 -1.04
CA GLN A 60 7.35 -10.10 0.28
C GLN A 60 6.42 -8.89 0.20
N VAL A 61 5.33 -8.92 0.97
CA VAL A 61 4.49 -7.75 1.21
C VAL A 61 4.29 -7.63 2.72
N ARG A 62 4.47 -6.42 3.25
CA ARG A 62 4.33 -6.10 4.67
C ARG A 62 3.27 -5.03 4.85
N PHE A 63 2.45 -5.21 5.88
CA PHE A 63 1.44 -4.25 6.30
C PHE A 63 1.83 -3.72 7.68
N TYR A 64 2.04 -2.40 7.77
CA TYR A 64 2.32 -1.72 9.02
C TYR A 64 1.10 -0.89 9.40
N PRO A 65 0.30 -1.33 10.39
CA PRO A 65 -0.79 -0.51 10.89
C PRO A 65 -0.21 0.77 11.51
N MET A 66 -0.75 1.93 11.12
CA MET A 66 -0.36 3.20 11.73
C MET A 66 -1.57 3.87 12.38
N THR A 67 -1.31 4.48 13.53
CA THR A 67 -2.27 5.39 14.16
C THR A 67 -2.15 6.78 13.54
N ALA A 68 -3.16 7.61 13.71
CA ALA A 68 -3.12 9.02 13.29
C ALA A 68 -1.90 9.76 13.88
N HIS A 69 -1.52 9.44 15.12
CA HIS A 69 -0.37 10.04 15.80
C HIS A 69 0.98 9.65 15.19
N SER A 70 1.13 8.41 14.71
CA SER A 70 2.37 8.03 13.99
C SER A 70 2.39 8.59 12.58
N ARG A 71 1.22 8.69 11.94
CA ARG A 71 1.08 9.21 10.58
C ARG A 71 1.45 10.69 10.47
N CYS A 72 1.06 11.54 11.43
CA CYS A 72 1.39 12.96 11.40
C CYS A 72 2.89 13.26 11.62
N LYS A 73 3.68 12.25 12.00
CA LYS A 73 5.14 12.35 12.18
C LYS A 73 5.94 11.85 10.97
N VAL A 74 5.27 11.41 9.91
CA VAL A 74 5.95 10.96 8.70
C VAL A 74 6.71 12.14 8.10
N ALA A 75 8.03 11.99 8.00
CA ALA A 75 8.90 12.97 7.37
C ALA A 75 9.34 12.43 6.00
N VAL A 76 9.25 13.28 4.98
CA VAL A 76 9.70 12.95 3.62
C VAL A 76 10.95 13.77 3.32
N VAL A 77 11.99 13.10 2.83
CA VAL A 77 13.22 13.73 2.37
C VAL A 77 13.42 13.38 0.91
N GLY A 78 13.52 14.40 0.04
CA GLY A 78 13.65 14.24 -1.41
C GLY A 78 12.32 14.43 -2.16
N THR A 79 12.24 13.89 -3.38
CA THR A 79 11.08 14.07 -4.26
C THR A 79 9.88 13.27 -3.77
N GLN A 80 8.76 13.96 -3.55
CA GLN A 80 7.46 13.34 -3.30
C GLN A 80 6.63 13.36 -4.59
N PRO A 81 5.89 12.27 -4.91
CA PRO A 81 4.84 12.35 -5.94
C PRO A 81 3.79 13.39 -5.49
N GLU A 82 3.27 14.21 -6.41
CA GLU A 82 2.38 15.35 -6.11
C GLU A 82 1.03 14.99 -5.45
N LEU A 83 0.75 13.71 -5.17
CA LEU A 83 -0.53 13.23 -4.65
C LEU A 83 -0.47 13.04 -3.13
N SER A 84 -1.33 13.74 -2.40
CA SER A 84 -1.49 13.61 -0.95
C SER A 84 -2.89 13.08 -0.59
N ILE A 85 -2.97 12.26 0.45
CA ILE A 85 -4.20 11.55 0.88
C ILE A 85 -5.24 12.48 1.50
N ASP A 86 -4.92 13.76 1.72
CA ASP A 86 -5.87 14.74 2.26
C ASP A 86 -6.86 15.26 1.18
N ASP A 87 -6.68 14.87 -0.08
CA ASP A 87 -7.72 15.04 -1.10
C ASP A 87 -8.82 14.01 -0.87
N ALA A 88 -9.92 14.48 -0.26
CA ALA A 88 -11.16 13.79 0.08
C ALA A 88 -11.93 13.17 -1.12
N ALA A 89 -11.28 12.36 -1.95
CA ALA A 89 -11.82 11.88 -3.22
C ALA A 89 -12.13 10.37 -3.26
N PHE A 90 -11.80 9.59 -2.23
CA PHE A 90 -12.03 8.14 -2.25
C PHE A 90 -12.79 7.65 -1.01
N ILE A 91 -14.07 8.04 -0.95
CA ILE A 91 -15.11 7.20 -0.38
C ILE A 91 -15.88 6.62 -1.56
N VAL A 92 -15.60 5.37 -1.92
CA VAL A 92 -16.47 4.53 -2.77
C VAL A 92 -16.64 3.20 -2.07
#